data_AF-A0A965R138-F1
#
_entry.id   AF-A0A965R138-F1
#
_cell.length_a   1.000
_cell.length_b   1.000
_cell.length_c   1.000
_cell.angle_alpha   90.00
_cell.angle_beta   90.00
_cell.angle_gamma   90.00
#
_symmetry.space_group_name_H-M   'P 1'
#
loop_
_entity.id
_entity.type
_entity.pdbx_description
1 polymer ?
#
loop_
_entity_poly.entity_id
_entity_poly.type
_entity_poly.pdbx_seq_one_letter_code
_entity_poly.pdbx_strand_id
1 'polypeptide(L)'
;PGDVVTSMSGQTIEILNTDAEGRLILCDALTYAERFKPAVVVDIATLTGACVVALGSVRSGLFSPDDALAQSLADASERAQDPVWRMPLDEDYAEGLKSNFADVANIAGRMAGAVTAAKFLQRFTEKFAWAHLDIAGTAWKSGAQKGATGRPVPTLVEFVCSRSENP
;
A
#
# COMPACT_ATOMS: atom_id res chain seq x y z
N PRO A 1 -11.92 -1.38 -19.64
CA PRO A 1 -12.77 -1.21 -18.44
C PRO A 1 -13.98 -2.14 -18.51
N GLY A 2 -14.29 -2.85 -17.43
CA GLY A 2 -15.29 -3.93 -17.37
C GLY A 2 -14.71 -5.33 -17.58
N ASP A 3 -13.41 -5.45 -17.85
CA ASP A 3 -12.75 -6.75 -17.99
C ASP A 3 -12.64 -7.43 -16.61
N VAL A 4 -12.86 -8.74 -16.58
CA VAL A 4 -12.63 -9.57 -15.40
C VAL A 4 -11.37 -10.41 -15.64
N VAL A 5 -10.38 -10.23 -14.79
CA VAL A 5 -9.10 -10.96 -14.86
C VAL A 5 -8.93 -11.87 -13.64
N THR A 6 -8.27 -13.00 -13.83
CA THR A 6 -7.88 -13.90 -12.73
C THR A 6 -6.47 -13.55 -12.28
N SER A 7 -6.32 -13.17 -11.01
CA SER A 7 -5.02 -12.91 -10.39
C SER A 7 -4.22 -14.20 -10.19
N MET A 8 -2.94 -14.06 -9.83
CA MET A 8 -2.11 -15.18 -9.41
C MET A 8 -2.67 -15.92 -8.18
N SER A 9 -3.43 -15.24 -7.31
CA SER A 9 -4.07 -15.88 -6.14
C SER A 9 -5.30 -16.72 -6.50
N GLY A 10 -5.75 -16.64 -7.76
CA GLY A 10 -6.98 -17.27 -8.25
C GLY A 10 -8.24 -16.41 -8.04
N GLN A 11 -8.13 -15.30 -7.32
CA GLN A 11 -9.24 -14.35 -7.16
C GLN A 11 -9.51 -13.60 -8.47
N THR A 12 -10.76 -13.35 -8.77
CA THR A 12 -11.19 -12.60 -9.95
C THR A 12 -11.34 -11.11 -9.63
N ILE A 13 -10.82 -10.25 -10.52
CA ILE A 13 -10.82 -8.80 -10.36
C ILE A 13 -11.55 -8.15 -11.54
N GLU A 14 -12.60 -7.38 -11.25
CA GLU A 14 -13.25 -6.51 -12.23
C GLU A 14 -12.48 -5.18 -12.35
N ILE A 15 -11.98 -4.89 -13.55
CA ILE A 15 -11.20 -3.68 -13.86
C ILE A 15 -12.14 -2.55 -14.26
N LEU A 16 -12.63 -1.78 -13.29
CA LEU A 16 -13.51 -0.63 -13.52
C LEU A 16 -12.75 0.62 -13.97
N ASN A 17 -11.49 0.77 -13.57
CA ASN A 17 -10.61 1.84 -14.03
C ASN A 17 -9.19 1.32 -14.32
N THR A 18 -8.71 1.55 -15.54
CA THR A 18 -7.37 1.12 -15.98
C THR A 18 -6.25 2.00 -15.46
N ASP A 19 -6.53 3.23 -15.00
CA ASP A 19 -5.55 4.10 -14.31
C ASP A 19 -5.35 3.68 -12.83
N ALA A 20 -6.02 2.62 -12.40
CA ALA A 20 -5.78 1.94 -11.14
C ALA A 20 -5.03 0.61 -11.39
N GLU A 21 -4.05 0.62 -12.29
CA GLU A 21 -3.26 -0.53 -12.71
C GLU A 21 -2.18 -0.92 -11.69
N GLY A 22 -1.62 0.04 -10.96
CA GLY A 22 -0.50 -0.23 -10.03
C GLY A 22 -0.84 -1.32 -9.00
N ARG A 23 -2.08 -1.33 -8.51
CA ARG A 23 -2.56 -2.36 -7.57
C ARG A 23 -2.78 -3.74 -8.21
N LEU A 24 -3.05 -3.80 -9.52
CA LEU A 24 -3.22 -5.06 -10.26
C LEU A 24 -1.88 -5.77 -10.43
N ILE A 25 -0.80 -5.02 -10.63
CA ILE A 25 0.55 -5.60 -10.67
C ILE A 25 0.98 -6.02 -9.26
N LEU A 26 0.71 -5.19 -8.26
CA LEU A 26 1.09 -5.46 -6.88
C LEU A 26 0.37 -6.68 -6.28
N CYS A 27 -0.91 -6.92 -6.58
CA CYS A 27 -1.61 -8.08 -6.03
C CYS A 27 -0.97 -9.42 -6.45
N ASP A 28 -0.51 -9.51 -7.70
CA ASP A 28 0.21 -10.68 -8.18
C ASP A 28 1.62 -10.76 -7.60
N ALA A 29 2.31 -9.62 -7.44
CA ALA A 29 3.61 -9.58 -6.78
C ALA A 29 3.54 -10.00 -5.30
N LEU A 30 2.50 -9.57 -4.57
CA LEU A 30 2.23 -9.95 -3.18
C LEU A 30 1.94 -11.45 -3.07
N THR A 31 1.09 -11.98 -3.97
CA THR A 31 0.84 -13.43 -4.05
C THR A 31 2.12 -14.20 -4.36
N TYR A 32 2.94 -13.71 -5.30
CA TYR A 32 4.22 -14.32 -5.64
C TYR A 32 5.18 -14.32 -4.45
N ALA A 33 5.17 -13.27 -3.61
CA ALA A 33 6.03 -13.15 -2.44
C ALA A 33 5.79 -14.24 -1.39
N GLU A 34 4.59 -14.83 -1.33
CA GLU A 34 4.25 -15.92 -0.41
C GLU A 34 5.26 -17.07 -0.46
N ARG A 35 5.81 -17.36 -1.65
CA ARG A 35 6.75 -18.47 -1.87
C ARG A 35 8.03 -18.35 -1.03
N PHE A 36 8.38 -17.13 -0.60
CA PHE A 36 9.57 -16.87 0.22
C PHE A 36 9.34 -17.14 1.71
N LYS A 37 8.10 -17.45 2.12
CA LYS A 37 7.69 -17.58 3.52
C LYS A 37 8.18 -16.39 4.37
N PRO A 38 7.88 -15.14 3.95
CA PRO A 38 8.45 -13.96 4.57
C PRO A 38 7.92 -13.78 6.00
N ALA A 39 8.77 -13.31 6.91
CA ALA A 39 8.34 -12.87 8.22
C ALA A 39 7.46 -11.60 8.12
N VAL A 40 7.81 -10.71 7.20
CA VAL A 40 7.12 -9.45 6.93
C VAL A 40 7.23 -9.12 5.44
N VAL A 41 6.17 -8.59 4.86
CA VAL A 41 6.16 -7.98 3.52
C VAL A 41 5.79 -6.50 3.64
N VAL A 42 6.58 -5.62 3.05
CA VAL A 42 6.25 -4.20 2.91
C VAL A 42 6.25 -3.86 1.43
N ASP A 43 5.09 -3.48 0.90
CA ASP A 43 5.01 -2.96 -0.46
C ASP A 43 5.02 -1.42 -0.45
N ILE A 44 5.61 -0.84 -1.50
CA ILE A 44 5.81 0.60 -1.63
C ILE A 44 5.34 1.01 -3.02
N ALA A 45 4.39 1.94 -3.09
CA ALA A 45 3.89 2.41 -4.37
C ALA A 45 3.44 3.87 -4.34
N THR A 46 3.60 4.54 -5.47
CA THR A 46 3.04 5.86 -5.72
C THR A 46 1.58 5.66 -6.15
N LEU A 47 0.75 5.15 -5.24
CA LEU A 47 -0.46 4.41 -5.59
C LEU A 47 -1.68 5.29 -5.82
N THR A 48 -1.88 6.32 -4.99
CA THR A 48 -3.12 7.10 -5.05
C THR A 48 -2.90 8.61 -4.97
N GLY A 49 -3.57 9.35 -5.86
CA GLY A 49 -3.75 10.79 -5.69
C GLY A 49 -4.55 11.12 -4.42
N ALA A 50 -5.36 10.19 -3.92
CA ALA A 50 -6.10 10.35 -2.65
C ALA A 50 -5.16 10.49 -1.44
N CYS A 51 -4.04 9.76 -1.41
CA CYS A 51 -3.04 9.92 -0.35
C CYS A 51 -2.37 11.30 -0.39
N VAL A 52 -2.14 11.84 -1.59
CA VAL A 52 -1.64 13.21 -1.77
C VAL A 52 -2.62 14.24 -1.21
N VAL A 53 -3.92 14.07 -1.46
CA VAL A 53 -4.95 14.96 -0.92
C VAL A 53 -5.02 14.87 0.62
N ALA A 54 -4.85 13.68 1.18
CA ALA A 54 -4.96 13.45 2.62
C ALA A 54 -3.73 13.94 3.42
N LEU A 55 -2.51 13.64 2.94
CA LEU A 55 -1.26 13.82 3.70
C LEU A 55 -0.28 14.80 3.05
N GLY A 56 -0.62 15.34 1.88
CA GLY A 56 0.23 16.24 1.12
C GLY A 56 1.55 15.57 0.71
N SER A 57 2.62 16.36 0.71
CA SER A 57 3.99 15.88 0.42
C SER A 57 4.84 15.69 1.67
N VAL A 58 4.21 15.71 2.86
CA VAL A 58 4.93 15.66 4.14
C VAL A 58 5.08 14.22 4.59
N ARG A 59 3.97 13.47 4.67
CA ARG A 59 3.95 12.09 5.20
C ARG A 59 3.52 11.09 4.12
N SER A 60 4.18 9.94 4.10
CA SER A 60 3.70 8.78 3.33
C SER A 60 2.55 8.10 4.08
N GLY A 61 1.57 7.56 3.37
CA GLY A 61 0.47 6.82 3.98
C GLY A 61 0.92 5.41 4.35
N LEU A 62 0.79 5.04 5.63
CA LEU A 62 1.08 3.69 6.14
C LEU A 62 -0.23 2.94 6.41
N PHE A 63 -0.36 1.74 5.86
CA PHE A 63 -1.51 0.86 6.07
C PHE A 63 -1.01 -0.51 6.51
N SER A 64 -1.61 -1.09 7.55
CA SER A 64 -1.31 -2.44 8.02
C SER A 64 -2.42 -2.91 8.97
N PRO A 65 -2.91 -4.17 8.83
CA PRO A 65 -3.78 -4.80 9.83
C PRO A 65 -3.00 -5.29 11.06
N ASP A 66 -1.67 -5.40 10.96
CA ASP A 66 -0.79 -5.75 12.07
C ASP A 66 -0.33 -4.47 12.79
N ASP A 67 -0.77 -4.29 14.03
CA ASP A 67 -0.45 -3.13 14.87
C ASP A 67 1.04 -3.05 15.22
N ALA A 68 1.68 -4.18 15.51
CA ALA A 68 3.08 -4.22 15.89
C ALA A 68 3.97 -3.86 14.68
N LEU A 69 3.64 -4.39 13.50
CA LEU A 69 4.32 -4.03 12.26
C LEU A 69 4.13 -2.53 11.96
N ALA A 70 2.90 -2.03 12.05
CA ALA A 70 2.62 -0.62 11.81
C ALA A 70 3.41 0.30 12.76
N GLN A 71 3.45 -0.04 14.05
CA GLN A 71 4.20 0.73 15.04
C GLN A 71 5.70 0.69 14.75
N SER A 72 6.26 -0.48 14.43
CA SER A 72 7.69 -0.61 14.13
C SER A 72 8.13 0.23 12.91
N LEU A 73 7.28 0.34 11.88
CA LEU A 73 7.51 1.22 10.74
C LEU A 73 7.36 2.69 11.11
N ALA A 74 6.37 3.04 11.96
CA ALA A 74 6.19 4.40 12.45
C ALA A 74 7.41 4.86 13.26
N ASP A 75 7.91 4.04 14.19
CA ASP A 75 9.08 4.35 15.00
C ASP A 75 10.35 4.49 14.14
N ALA A 76 10.52 3.61 13.14
CA ALA A 76 11.61 3.72 12.17
C ALA A 76 11.52 5.02 11.36
N SER A 77 10.30 5.43 10.99
CA SER A 77 10.05 6.68 10.27
C SER A 77 10.46 7.91 11.09
N GLU A 78 10.22 7.87 12.41
CA GLU A 78 10.58 8.95 13.32
C GLU A 78 12.10 9.04 13.50
N ARG A 79 12.78 7.90 13.71
CA ARG A 79 14.25 7.85 13.82
C ARG A 79 14.95 8.31 12.55
N ALA A 80 14.46 7.88 11.38
CA ALA A 80 15.00 8.26 10.08
C ALA A 80 14.62 9.68 9.63
N GLN A 81 13.75 10.37 10.38
CA GLN A 81 13.18 11.68 10.00
C GLN A 81 12.52 11.67 8.61
N ASP A 82 11.96 10.52 8.23
CA ASP A 82 11.21 10.31 7.00
C ASP A 82 9.79 9.87 7.39
N PRO A 83 8.91 10.83 7.72
CA PRO A 83 7.71 10.54 8.49
C PRO A 83 6.65 9.82 7.65
N VAL A 84 6.03 8.82 8.25
CA VAL A 84 4.80 8.19 7.76
C VAL A 84 3.60 8.59 8.63
N TRP A 85 2.39 8.26 8.19
CA TRP A 85 1.18 8.37 9.01
C TRP A 85 0.32 7.13 8.84
N ARG A 86 -0.05 6.49 9.96
CA ARG A 86 -0.91 5.31 9.92
C ARG A 86 -2.35 5.73 9.56
N MET A 87 -2.88 5.11 8.52
CA MET A 87 -4.23 5.30 8.01
C MET A 87 -5.11 4.10 8.42
N PRO A 88 -6.44 4.28 8.55
CA PRO A 88 -7.36 3.21 8.89
C PRO A 88 -7.42 2.10 7.83
N LEU A 89 -7.82 0.90 8.25
CA LEU A 89 -8.08 -0.28 7.40
C LEU A 89 -9.33 -1.07 7.85
N ASP A 90 -10.30 -0.36 8.44
CA ASP A 90 -11.55 -0.94 8.93
C ASP A 90 -12.27 -1.76 7.86
N GLU A 91 -12.99 -2.81 8.28
CA GLU A 91 -13.68 -3.72 7.36
C GLU A 91 -14.77 -3.04 6.54
N ASP A 92 -15.40 -1.97 7.05
CA ASP A 92 -16.44 -1.22 6.36
C ASP A 92 -15.97 -0.64 5.01
N TYR A 93 -14.68 -0.39 4.84
CA TYR A 93 -14.11 0.08 3.57
C TYR A 93 -14.12 -1.01 2.48
N ALA A 94 -14.23 -2.29 2.85
CA ALA A 94 -14.27 -3.40 1.89
C ALA A 94 -15.60 -3.44 1.10
N GLU A 95 -16.68 -2.87 1.66
CA GLU A 95 -18.01 -2.82 1.01
C GLU A 95 -17.95 -2.12 -0.35
N GLY A 96 -17.15 -1.05 -0.45
CA GLY A 96 -17.00 -0.30 -1.70
C GLY A 96 -16.28 -1.06 -2.82
N LEU A 97 -15.59 -2.16 -2.51
CA LEU A 97 -14.86 -3.00 -3.47
C LEU A 97 -15.69 -4.19 -3.97
N LYS A 98 -16.96 -4.33 -3.58
CA LYS A 98 -17.81 -5.41 -4.07
C LYS A 98 -18.07 -5.25 -5.57
N SER A 99 -17.94 -6.36 -6.29
CA SER A 99 -18.33 -6.47 -7.70
C SER A 99 -19.53 -7.41 -7.82
N ASN A 100 -20.37 -7.17 -8.83
CA ASN A 100 -21.46 -8.09 -9.19
C ASN A 100 -20.98 -9.22 -10.14
N PHE A 101 -19.75 -9.13 -10.65
CA PHE A 101 -19.24 -9.97 -11.73
C PHE A 101 -17.94 -10.70 -11.38
N ALA A 102 -17.24 -10.26 -10.34
CA ALA A 102 -15.96 -10.79 -9.88
C ALA A 102 -15.90 -10.82 -8.35
N ASP A 103 -14.86 -11.43 -7.79
CA ASP A 103 -14.64 -11.47 -6.33
C ASP A 103 -14.38 -10.07 -5.76
N VAL A 104 -13.78 -9.18 -6.55
CA VAL A 104 -13.47 -7.80 -6.14
C VAL A 104 -13.42 -6.84 -7.33
N ALA A 105 -13.85 -5.60 -7.14
CA ALA A 105 -13.60 -4.50 -8.07
C ALA A 105 -12.27 -3.80 -7.75
N ASN A 106 -11.52 -3.36 -8.76
CA ASN A 106 -10.21 -2.74 -8.53
C ASN A 106 -10.30 -1.30 -7.94
N ILE A 107 -11.48 -0.69 -7.89
CA ILE A 107 -11.73 0.63 -7.29
C ILE A 107 -13.04 0.64 -6.49
N ALA A 108 -13.16 1.59 -5.54
CA ALA A 108 -14.32 1.78 -4.68
C ALA A 108 -14.81 3.24 -4.67
N GLY A 109 -14.85 3.86 -5.86
CA GLY A 109 -15.19 5.28 -6.01
C GLY A 109 -14.09 6.23 -5.47
N ARG A 110 -14.46 7.50 -5.26
CA ARG A 110 -13.51 8.58 -4.91
C ARG A 110 -13.27 8.71 -3.40
N MET A 111 -14.26 8.41 -2.58
CA MET A 111 -14.18 8.60 -1.13
C MET A 111 -13.26 7.56 -0.52
N ALA A 112 -12.41 7.98 0.41
CA ALA A 112 -11.42 7.12 1.07
C ALA A 112 -10.51 6.34 0.08
N GLY A 113 -10.23 6.90 -1.10
CA GLY A 113 -9.53 6.20 -2.18
C GLY A 113 -8.16 5.61 -1.83
N ALA A 114 -7.44 6.20 -0.88
CA ALA A 114 -6.18 5.64 -0.37
C ALA A 114 -6.43 4.39 0.49
N VAL A 115 -7.42 4.45 1.38
CA VAL A 115 -7.82 3.34 2.25
C VAL A 115 -8.36 2.18 1.43
N THR A 116 -9.25 2.43 0.48
CA THR A 116 -9.83 1.37 -0.35
C THR A 116 -8.82 0.74 -1.31
N ALA A 117 -7.81 1.50 -1.76
CA ALA A 117 -6.68 0.94 -2.50
C ALA A 117 -5.84 -0.02 -1.63
N ALA A 118 -5.53 0.37 -0.39
CA ALA A 118 -4.84 -0.50 0.55
C ALA A 118 -5.70 -1.72 0.92
N LYS A 119 -7.02 -1.55 1.09
CA LYS A 119 -7.98 -2.64 1.36
C LYS A 119 -8.05 -3.64 0.20
N PHE A 120 -7.93 -3.16 -1.04
CA PHE A 120 -7.78 -4.04 -2.20
C PHE A 120 -6.51 -4.89 -2.09
N LEU A 121 -5.35 -4.28 -1.78
CA LEU A 121 -4.08 -5.01 -1.63
C LEU A 121 -4.12 -6.02 -0.48
N GLN A 122 -4.75 -5.67 0.65
CA GLN A 122 -4.87 -6.54 1.83
C GLN A 122 -5.47 -7.93 1.51
N ARG A 123 -6.34 -8.04 0.50
CA ARG A 123 -6.92 -9.32 0.06
C ARG A 123 -5.91 -10.34 -0.47
N PHE A 124 -4.69 -9.89 -0.75
CA PHE A 124 -3.61 -10.70 -1.33
C PHE A 124 -2.46 -10.91 -0.35
N THR A 125 -2.68 -10.67 0.95
CA THR A 125 -1.61 -10.65 1.96
C THR A 125 -1.88 -11.51 3.19
N GLU A 126 -2.95 -12.32 3.18
CA GLU A 126 -3.40 -13.11 4.34
C GLU A 126 -2.36 -14.10 4.90
N LYS A 127 -1.33 -14.45 4.13
CA LYS A 127 -0.33 -15.47 4.51
C LYS A 127 0.91 -14.92 5.21
N PHE A 128 1.01 -13.61 5.41
CA PHE A 128 2.17 -12.98 6.04
C PHE A 128 1.81 -11.66 6.72
N ALA A 129 2.64 -11.19 7.66
CA ALA A 129 2.50 -9.83 8.19
C ALA A 129 2.80 -8.83 7.07
N TRP A 130 1.91 -7.86 6.86
CA TRP A 130 1.95 -6.97 5.71
C TRP A 130 1.73 -5.51 6.06
N ALA A 131 2.50 -4.63 5.42
CA ALA A 131 2.25 -3.21 5.40
C ALA A 131 2.36 -2.63 3.99
N HIS A 132 1.59 -1.58 3.72
CA HIS A 132 1.66 -0.78 2.50
C HIS A 132 2.09 0.64 2.80
N LEU A 133 3.04 1.16 2.03
CA LEU A 133 3.44 2.56 2.01
C LEU A 133 2.98 3.22 0.70
N ASP A 134 1.95 4.07 0.78
CA ASP A 134 1.57 4.98 -0.31
C ASP A 134 2.47 6.21 -0.27
N ILE A 135 3.39 6.28 -1.24
CA ILE A 135 4.41 7.32 -1.34
C ILE A 135 4.10 8.34 -2.46
N ALA A 136 2.87 8.35 -2.99
CA ALA A 136 2.50 9.23 -4.10
C ALA A 136 2.80 10.72 -3.82
N GLY A 137 2.67 11.15 -2.56
CA GLY A 137 2.95 12.54 -2.16
C GLY A 137 4.42 12.83 -1.86
N THR A 138 5.20 11.80 -1.51
CA THR A 138 6.53 11.97 -0.91
C THR A 138 7.68 11.58 -1.83
N ALA A 139 7.42 10.78 -2.87
CA ALA A 139 8.43 10.22 -3.78
C ALA A 139 9.14 11.26 -4.66
N TRP A 140 8.47 12.36 -5.01
CA TRP A 140 9.04 13.43 -5.84
C TRP A 140 8.50 14.81 -5.49
N LYS A 141 9.23 15.85 -5.89
CA LYS A 141 8.80 17.25 -5.85
C LYS A 141 8.34 17.73 -7.23
N SER A 142 7.46 18.73 -7.23
CA SER A 142 7.01 19.44 -8.43
C SER A 142 7.58 20.88 -8.48
N GLY A 143 7.32 21.61 -9.56
CA GLY A 143 7.74 23.00 -9.71
C GLY A 143 9.24 23.16 -9.98
N ALA A 144 9.83 24.27 -9.53
CA ALA A 144 11.23 24.61 -9.83
C ALA A 144 12.25 23.61 -9.25
N GLN A 145 11.90 22.88 -8.20
CA GLN A 145 12.72 21.82 -7.59
C GLN A 145 12.28 20.41 -8.04
N LYS A 146 11.80 20.26 -9.28
CA LYS A 146 11.33 18.98 -9.81
C LYS A 146 12.43 17.92 -9.71
N GLY A 147 12.14 16.83 -9.00
CA GLY A 147 13.09 15.73 -8.81
C GLY A 147 12.60 14.71 -7.79
N ALA A 148 13.14 13.49 -7.87
CA ALA A 148 12.87 12.44 -6.88
C ALA A 148 13.47 12.80 -5.51
N THR A 149 12.83 12.38 -4.44
CA THR A 149 13.28 12.65 -3.06
C THR A 149 14.14 11.53 -2.48
N GLY A 150 14.05 10.32 -3.05
CA GLY A 150 14.63 9.11 -2.47
C GLY A 150 13.82 8.51 -1.32
N ARG A 151 12.68 9.10 -0.95
CA ARG A 151 11.79 8.54 0.09
C ARG A 151 11.02 7.33 -0.46
N PRO A 152 10.80 6.24 0.31
CA PRO A 152 11.02 6.13 1.75
C PRO A 152 12.30 5.37 2.13
N VAL A 153 13.40 5.49 1.37
CA VAL A 153 14.65 4.73 1.62
C VAL A 153 15.15 4.89 3.06
N PRO A 154 15.21 6.11 3.65
CA PRO A 154 15.62 6.26 5.06
C PRO A 154 14.78 5.42 6.03
N THR A 155 13.45 5.49 5.93
CA THR A 155 12.54 4.69 6.78
C THR A 155 12.77 3.19 6.61
N LEU A 156 12.93 2.71 5.37
CA LEU A 156 13.10 1.29 5.09
C LEU A 156 14.45 0.76 5.59
N VAL A 157 15.52 1.53 5.43
CA VAL A 157 16.85 1.17 5.95
C VAL A 157 16.80 1.10 7.48
N GLU A 158 16.24 2.12 8.13
CA GLU A 158 16.10 2.16 9.59
C GLU A 158 15.25 1.00 10.12
N PHE A 159 14.15 0.67 9.43
CA PHE A 159 13.30 -0.47 9.76
C PHE A 159 14.07 -1.80 9.71
N VAL A 160 14.87 -2.03 8.66
CA VAL A 160 15.68 -3.25 8.54
C VAL A 160 16.78 -3.29 9.60
N CYS A 161 17.48 -2.18 9.83
CA CYS A 161 18.52 -2.09 10.87
C CYS A 161 17.95 -2.40 12.26
N SER A 162 16.83 -1.75 12.63
CA SER A 162 16.17 -1.95 13.92
C SER A 162 15.76 -3.42 14.17
N ARG A 163 15.33 -4.12 13.11
CA ARG A 163 14.99 -5.55 13.17
C ARG A 163 16.20 -6.47 13.24
N SER A 164 17.34 -6.04 12.70
CA SER A 164 18.58 -6.83 12.78
C SER A 164 19.20 -6.81 14.18
N GLU A 165 18.97 -5.74 14.94
CA GLU A 165 19.46 -5.59 16.31
C GLU A 165 18.60 -6.33 17.35
N ASN A 166 17.32 -6.59 17.04
CA ASN A 166 16.38 -7.36 17.85
C ASN A 166 15.70 -8.45 16.99
N PRO A 167 16.40 -9.57 16.68
CA PRO A 167 15.91 -10.61 15.79
C PRO A 167 14.75 -11.44 16.33
#